data_AF-A0A164P710-F1
#
_entry.id   AF-A0A164P710-F1
#
_cell.length_a   1.000
_cell.length_b   1.000
_cell.length_c   1.000
_cell.angle_alpha   90.00
_cell.angle_beta   90.00
_cell.angle_gamma   90.00
#
_symmetry.space_group_name_H-M   'P 1'
#
loop_
_entity.id
_entity.type
_entity.pdbx_description
1 polymer ?
#
loop_
_entity_poly.entity_id
_entity_poly.type
_entity_poly.pdbx_seq_one_letter_code
_entity_poly.pdbx_strand_id
1 'polypeptide(L)'
;MNTIEDVLQSIKFDYEQTIQTAQFNGEQKPNGLEAKKCLVRSMRLINHLHEYIKLELCKKGVPAKNIAPERGEMKGELKLTGFLKHKRQDICVKPIGLSPQRELITDGPLSFQNTYDRYGSDFSEKILTINVRSQLSSTSKNFDTLMERTFAESCNLHTRYPKMVLGEVYLILAHEYDEQSMKRNQVRFKEKQKYIEKYISLFHSLNNRIDEDENALNYERCALLIVDMRDKRPILFRNNNELVENGLISPDFPIPIESLSIESFIDDLFKIYDNRFGLNYLLKQEV
;
A
#
# COMPACT_ATOMS: atom_id res chain seq x y z
N MET A 1 4.08 -17.59 -6.26
CA MET A 1 4.71 -16.26 -6.41
C MET A 1 5.59 -16.07 -5.20
N ASN A 2 6.89 -15.98 -5.40
CA ASN A 2 7.82 -15.87 -4.28
C ASN A 2 8.56 -14.53 -4.26
N THR A 3 8.61 -13.81 -5.38
CA THR A 3 9.27 -12.50 -5.50
C THR A 3 8.31 -11.41 -5.96
N ILE A 4 8.74 -10.15 -5.84
CA ILE A 4 7.97 -9.00 -6.33
C ILE A 4 7.84 -9.01 -7.85
N GLU A 5 8.83 -9.52 -8.59
CA GLU A 5 8.79 -9.66 -10.05
C GLU A 5 7.67 -10.63 -10.49
N ASP A 6 7.51 -11.75 -9.80
CA ASP A 6 6.41 -12.70 -10.07
C ASP A 6 5.03 -12.02 -9.89
N VAL A 7 4.92 -11.19 -8.86
CA VAL A 7 3.71 -10.41 -8.53
C VAL A 7 3.42 -9.40 -9.63
N LEU A 8 4.43 -8.63 -10.05
CA LEU A 8 4.29 -7.66 -11.15
C LEU A 8 3.95 -8.35 -12.46
N GLN A 9 4.56 -9.49 -12.76
CA GLN A 9 4.25 -10.29 -13.95
C GLN A 9 2.79 -10.76 -13.96
N SER A 10 2.27 -11.15 -12.80
CA SER A 10 0.89 -11.61 -12.64
C SER A 10 -0.10 -10.46 -12.78
N ILE A 11 0.21 -9.29 -12.20
CA ILE A 11 -0.54 -8.05 -12.40
C ILE A 11 -0.59 -7.69 -13.89
N LYS A 12 0.55 -7.70 -14.59
CA LYS A 12 0.62 -7.41 -16.04
C LYS A 12 -0.25 -8.39 -16.83
N PHE A 13 -0.08 -9.69 -16.58
CA PHE A 13 -0.83 -10.73 -17.29
C PHE A 13 -2.34 -10.54 -17.12
N ASP A 14 -2.82 -10.42 -15.87
CA ASP A 14 -4.23 -10.20 -15.58
C ASP A 14 -4.76 -8.94 -16.26
N TYR A 15 -4.00 -7.84 -16.18
CA TYR A 15 -4.41 -6.55 -16.74
C TYR A 15 -4.51 -6.59 -18.26
N GLU A 16 -3.48 -7.09 -18.95
CA GLU A 16 -3.41 -7.13 -20.40
C GLU A 16 -4.37 -8.16 -21.00
N GLN A 17 -4.50 -9.33 -20.38
CA GLN A 17 -5.48 -10.33 -20.82
C GLN A 17 -6.91 -9.81 -20.73
N THR A 18 -7.27 -9.13 -19.64
CA THR A 18 -8.60 -8.51 -19.51
C THR A 18 -8.84 -7.43 -20.57
N ILE A 19 -7.82 -6.67 -20.95
CA ILE A 19 -7.94 -5.68 -22.04
C ILE A 19 -8.14 -6.37 -23.39
N GLN A 20 -7.31 -7.36 -23.71
CA GLN A 20 -7.31 -8.02 -25.03
C GLN A 20 -8.57 -8.84 -25.28
N THR A 21 -9.06 -9.54 -24.25
CA THR A 21 -10.27 -10.37 -24.35
C THR A 21 -11.54 -9.55 -24.19
N ALA A 22 -11.45 -8.35 -23.60
CA ALA A 22 -12.59 -7.58 -23.12
C ALA A 22 -13.54 -8.38 -22.22
N GLN A 23 -12.99 -9.33 -21.45
CA GLN A 23 -13.74 -10.20 -20.55
C GLN A 23 -13.33 -9.99 -19.09
N PHE A 24 -14.31 -10.07 -18.19
CA PHE A 24 -14.09 -10.09 -16.75
C PHE A 24 -15.07 -11.07 -16.09
N ASN A 25 -14.56 -12.01 -15.29
CA ASN A 25 -15.33 -13.07 -14.63
C ASN A 25 -16.23 -13.88 -15.59
N GLY A 26 -15.73 -14.17 -16.79
CA GLY A 26 -16.47 -14.91 -17.83
C GLY A 26 -17.53 -14.08 -18.56
N GLU A 27 -17.74 -12.82 -18.18
CA GLU A 27 -18.69 -11.92 -18.83
C GLU A 27 -17.97 -11.05 -19.86
N GLN A 28 -18.49 -11.02 -21.09
CA GLN A 28 -18.03 -10.11 -22.14
C GLN A 28 -18.45 -8.68 -21.81
N LYS A 29 -17.50 -7.75 -21.85
CA LYS A 29 -17.73 -6.32 -21.69
C LYS A 29 -17.70 -5.62 -23.05
N PRO A 30 -18.24 -4.39 -23.16
CA PRO A 30 -18.28 -3.66 -24.43
C PRO A 30 -16.92 -3.49 -25.11
N ASN A 31 -15.86 -3.40 -24.32
CA ASN A 31 -14.47 -3.34 -24.78
C ASN A 31 -13.50 -3.56 -23.59
N GLY A 32 -12.21 -3.62 -23.91
CA GLY A 32 -11.12 -3.83 -22.96
C GLY A 32 -11.02 -2.75 -21.89
N LEU A 33 -11.40 -1.50 -22.19
CA LEU A 33 -11.39 -0.42 -21.21
C LEU A 33 -12.44 -0.64 -20.11
N GLU A 34 -13.66 -1.06 -20.48
CA GLU A 34 -14.70 -1.38 -19.51
C GLU A 34 -14.38 -2.65 -18.70
N ALA A 35 -13.83 -3.68 -19.36
CA ALA A 35 -13.35 -4.88 -18.68
C ALA A 35 -12.27 -4.55 -17.64
N LYS A 36 -11.29 -3.73 -18.03
CA LYS A 36 -10.24 -3.23 -17.13
C LYS A 36 -10.80 -2.46 -15.94
N LYS A 37 -11.81 -1.60 -16.14
CA LYS A 37 -12.45 -0.87 -15.03
C LYS A 37 -13.09 -1.81 -14.02
N CYS A 38 -13.76 -2.87 -14.48
CA CYS A 38 -14.29 -3.92 -13.60
C CYS A 38 -13.16 -4.61 -12.82
N LEU A 39 -12.07 -5.00 -13.50
CA LEU A 39 -10.92 -5.64 -12.87
C LEU A 39 -10.28 -4.78 -11.78
N VAL A 40 -10.02 -3.51 -12.04
CA VAL A 40 -9.44 -2.58 -11.04
C VAL A 40 -10.36 -2.43 -9.83
N ARG A 41 -11.68 -2.29 -10.04
CA ARG A 41 -12.67 -2.17 -8.96
C ARG A 41 -12.84 -3.45 -8.14
N SER A 42 -12.44 -4.60 -8.68
CA SER A 42 -12.57 -5.89 -8.01
C SER A 42 -11.51 -6.15 -6.93
N MET A 43 -10.50 -5.28 -6.81
CA MET A 43 -9.32 -5.45 -5.95
C MET A 43 -8.41 -6.65 -6.34
N ARG A 44 -8.74 -7.44 -7.36
CA ARG A 44 -7.95 -8.62 -7.75
C ARG A 44 -6.48 -8.30 -8.02
N LEU A 45 -6.22 -7.17 -8.69
CA LEU A 45 -4.86 -6.75 -9.03
C LEU A 45 -4.05 -6.34 -7.80
N ILE A 46 -4.62 -5.49 -6.95
CA ILE A 46 -3.94 -5.01 -5.75
C ILE A 46 -3.72 -6.15 -4.75
N ASN A 47 -4.61 -7.15 -4.74
CA ASN A 47 -4.48 -8.31 -3.87
C ASN A 47 -3.20 -9.13 -4.15
N HIS A 48 -2.65 -9.12 -5.36
CA HIS A 48 -1.33 -9.72 -5.61
C HIS A 48 -0.24 -9.06 -4.76
N LEU A 49 -0.30 -7.73 -4.59
CA LEU A 49 0.60 -6.98 -3.71
C LEU A 49 0.28 -7.24 -2.23
N HIS A 50 -0.99 -7.37 -1.86
CA HIS A 50 -1.36 -7.72 -0.47
C HIS A 50 -0.77 -9.06 -0.08
N GLU A 51 -0.93 -10.09 -0.92
CA GLU A 51 -0.42 -11.44 -0.64
C GLU A 51 1.11 -11.48 -0.56
N TYR A 52 1.80 -10.66 -1.35
CA TYR A 52 3.24 -10.48 -1.23
C TYR A 52 3.63 -9.94 0.15
N ILE A 53 2.99 -8.86 0.62
CA ILE A 53 3.27 -8.30 1.95
C ILE A 53 2.95 -9.29 3.07
N LYS A 54 1.80 -9.98 2.99
CA LYS A 54 1.45 -11.03 3.97
C LYS A 54 2.47 -12.16 3.98
N LEU A 55 3.01 -12.55 2.82
CA LEU A 55 4.06 -13.56 2.70
C LEU A 55 5.36 -13.09 3.35
N GLU A 56 5.79 -11.86 3.10
CA GLU A 56 6.99 -11.29 3.72
C GLU A 56 6.86 -11.20 5.24
N LEU A 57 5.70 -10.79 5.77
CA LEU A 57 5.40 -10.83 7.21
C LEU A 57 5.51 -12.25 7.78
N CYS A 58 4.94 -13.24 7.10
CA CYS A 58 5.07 -14.65 7.51
C CYS A 58 6.53 -15.13 7.51
N LYS A 59 7.32 -14.74 6.50
CA LYS A 59 8.75 -15.09 6.40
C LYS A 59 9.57 -14.49 7.55
N LYS A 60 9.14 -13.34 8.09
CA LYS A 60 9.73 -12.73 9.31
C LYS A 60 9.26 -13.37 10.62
N GLY A 61 8.42 -14.40 10.57
CA GLY A 61 7.98 -15.15 11.76
C GLY A 61 6.64 -14.71 12.34
N VAL A 62 5.92 -13.79 11.70
CA VAL A 62 4.58 -13.39 12.14
C VAL A 62 3.61 -14.56 11.94
N PRO A 63 2.86 -14.98 12.98
CA PRO A 63 1.85 -16.02 12.82
C PRO A 63 0.74 -15.60 11.85
N ALA A 64 0.41 -16.45 10.87
CA ALA A 64 -0.61 -16.15 9.87
C ALA A 64 -1.96 -15.71 10.47
N LYS A 65 -2.37 -16.34 11.59
CA LYS A 65 -3.61 -15.99 12.34
C LYS A 65 -3.62 -14.57 12.92
N ASN A 66 -2.44 -13.96 13.09
CA ASN A 66 -2.27 -12.61 13.59
C ASN A 66 -2.34 -11.58 12.47
N ILE A 67 -2.19 -11.99 11.21
CA ILE A 67 -2.34 -11.12 10.05
C ILE A 67 -3.82 -11.03 9.67
N ALA A 68 -4.30 -9.82 9.41
CA ALA A 68 -5.68 -9.54 9.04
C ALA A 68 -5.70 -8.58 7.83
N PRO A 69 -6.31 -8.95 6.68
CA PRO A 69 -6.87 -10.27 6.35
C PRO A 69 -5.84 -11.40 6.43
N GLU A 70 -6.31 -12.63 6.68
CA GLU A 70 -5.45 -13.81 6.64
C GLU A 70 -4.86 -14.03 5.23
N ARG A 71 -3.77 -14.79 5.15
CA ARG A 71 -3.14 -15.12 3.86
C ARG A 71 -4.10 -15.94 3.00
N GLY A 72 -4.22 -15.59 1.73
CA GLY A 72 -5.19 -16.17 0.78
C GLY A 72 -6.58 -15.53 0.85
N GLU A 73 -6.86 -14.72 1.87
CA GLU A 73 -8.16 -14.08 2.07
C GLU A 73 -8.16 -12.62 1.63
N MET A 74 -9.17 -12.23 0.83
CA MET A 74 -9.41 -10.84 0.44
C MET A 74 -10.27 -10.07 1.47
N LYS A 75 -10.86 -10.76 2.44
CA LYS A 75 -11.76 -10.19 3.45
C LYS A 75 -11.23 -10.50 4.85
N GLY A 76 -11.57 -9.65 5.81
CA GLY A 76 -11.10 -9.77 7.19
C GLY A 76 -10.27 -8.59 7.68
N GLU A 77 -10.26 -7.49 6.92
CA GLU A 77 -9.66 -6.21 7.31
C GLU A 77 -10.16 -5.77 8.69
N LEU A 78 -9.26 -5.24 9.52
CA LEU A 78 -9.65 -4.67 10.80
C LEU A 78 -10.19 -3.26 10.60
N LYS A 79 -11.39 -3.01 11.14
CA LYS A 79 -11.94 -1.66 11.26
C LYS A 79 -11.36 -1.02 12.51
N LEU A 80 -10.33 -0.19 12.36
CA LEU A 80 -9.73 0.57 13.45
C LEU A 80 -10.46 1.90 13.67
N THR A 81 -10.45 2.35 14.90
CA THR A 81 -10.95 3.67 15.30
C THR A 81 -9.80 4.65 15.24
N GLY A 82 -9.84 5.64 14.35
CA GLY A 82 -8.93 6.78 14.40
C GLY A 82 -9.60 7.99 15.07
N PHE A 83 -8.87 9.11 15.15
CA PHE A 83 -9.31 10.34 15.80
C PHE A 83 -10.56 10.95 15.13
N LEU A 84 -10.57 11.04 13.81
CA LEU A 84 -11.67 11.66 13.03
C LEU A 84 -12.76 10.65 12.67
N LYS A 85 -12.36 9.42 12.32
CA LYS A 85 -13.28 8.39 11.81
C LYS A 85 -12.73 6.98 11.99
N HIS A 86 -13.64 6.01 11.97
CA HIS A 86 -13.27 4.61 11.79
C HIS A 86 -12.91 4.32 10.34
N LYS A 87 -11.93 3.43 10.13
CA LYS A 87 -11.58 2.94 8.79
C LYS A 87 -11.09 1.49 8.82
N ARG A 88 -11.39 0.75 7.74
CA ARG A 88 -10.80 -0.56 7.48
C ARG A 88 -9.41 -0.38 6.91
N GLN A 89 -8.45 -1.06 7.55
CA GLN A 89 -7.05 -1.05 7.15
C GLN A 89 -6.76 -2.25 6.25
N ASP A 90 -5.88 -2.04 5.26
CA ASP A 90 -5.65 -3.02 4.19
C ASP A 90 -4.97 -4.29 4.72
N ILE A 91 -3.92 -4.14 5.53
CA ILE A 91 -3.21 -5.21 6.23
C ILE A 91 -2.90 -4.76 7.65
N CYS A 92 -3.23 -5.60 8.64
CA CYS A 92 -2.91 -5.41 10.04
C CYS A 92 -2.20 -6.65 10.60
N VAL A 93 -1.23 -6.45 11.49
CA VAL A 93 -0.71 -7.49 12.38
C VAL A 93 -1.18 -7.23 13.79
N LYS A 94 -2.03 -8.13 14.30
CA LYS A 94 -2.57 -8.08 15.66
C LYS A 94 -1.47 -8.43 16.67
N PRO A 95 -1.33 -7.68 17.77
CA PRO A 95 -0.34 -8.00 18.79
C PRO A 95 -0.62 -9.36 19.45
N ILE A 96 0.45 -10.09 19.75
CA ILE A 96 0.45 -11.37 20.47
C ILE A 96 0.40 -11.10 21.98
N GLY A 97 -0.35 -11.92 22.72
CA GLY A 97 -0.40 -11.82 24.18
C GLY A 97 -1.28 -10.68 24.72
N LEU A 98 -1.88 -9.87 23.84
CA LEU A 98 -2.86 -8.85 24.22
C LEU A 98 -4.27 -9.28 23.82
N SER A 99 -5.23 -8.94 24.68
CA SER A 99 -6.65 -9.15 24.41
C SER A 99 -7.33 -7.81 24.20
N PRO A 100 -8.15 -7.65 23.14
CA PRO A 100 -8.83 -6.40 22.89
C PRO A 100 -9.77 -6.02 24.06
N GLN A 101 -9.72 -4.77 24.49
CA GLN A 101 -10.54 -4.20 25.56
C GLN A 101 -11.40 -3.07 25.00
N ARG A 102 -12.67 -3.33 24.76
CA ARG A 102 -13.58 -2.33 24.20
C ARG A 102 -13.64 -1.09 25.11
N GLU A 103 -13.45 0.10 24.54
CA GLU A 103 -13.50 1.38 25.25
C GLU A 103 -14.54 2.31 24.61
N LEU A 104 -15.14 3.19 25.41
CA LEU A 104 -15.98 4.27 24.91
C LEU A 104 -15.09 5.38 24.33
N ILE A 105 -15.43 5.87 23.15
CA ILE A 105 -14.73 7.01 22.56
C ILE A 105 -15.23 8.28 23.23
N THR A 106 -14.33 8.97 23.93
CA THR A 106 -14.65 10.19 24.69
C THR A 106 -13.93 11.42 24.15
N ASP A 107 -13.12 11.24 23.11
CA ASP A 107 -12.24 12.22 22.50
C ASP A 107 -12.59 12.47 21.02
N GLY A 108 -12.15 13.64 20.52
CA GLY A 108 -12.29 14.02 19.11
C GLY A 108 -13.73 14.13 18.59
N PRO A 109 -13.91 14.23 17.26
CA PRO A 109 -15.24 14.35 16.63
C PRO A 109 -16.19 13.17 16.85
N LEU A 110 -15.67 12.02 17.29
CA LEU A 110 -16.46 10.81 17.54
C LEU A 110 -17.08 10.77 18.96
N SER A 111 -16.59 11.59 19.89
CA SER A 111 -17.04 11.63 21.30
C SER A 111 -18.56 11.81 21.47
N PHE A 112 -19.21 12.57 20.59
CA PHE A 112 -20.65 12.85 20.66
C PHE A 112 -21.52 11.77 20.01
N GLN A 113 -20.93 10.69 19.47
CA GLN A 113 -21.64 9.65 18.74
C GLN A 113 -21.98 8.42 19.60
N ASN A 114 -21.53 8.39 20.86
CA ASN A 114 -21.67 7.24 21.76
C ASN A 114 -21.13 5.93 21.12
N THR A 115 -20.02 6.07 20.39
CA THR A 115 -19.35 4.99 19.66
C THR A 115 -18.21 4.43 20.50
N TYR A 116 -17.82 3.20 20.18
CA TYR A 116 -16.81 2.46 20.93
C TYR A 116 -15.65 2.11 20.02
N ASP A 117 -14.43 2.18 20.55
CA ASP A 117 -13.33 1.46 19.94
C ASP A 117 -13.46 -0.03 20.28
N ARG A 118 -13.51 -0.85 19.25
CA ARG A 118 -13.74 -2.29 19.39
C ARG A 118 -12.58 -2.97 20.11
N TYR A 119 -11.36 -2.45 19.93
CA TYR A 119 -10.16 -3.12 20.40
C TYR A 119 -9.53 -2.48 21.63
N GLY A 120 -9.80 -1.20 21.88
CA GLY A 120 -9.17 -0.46 22.97
C GLY A 120 -7.86 0.15 22.52
N SER A 121 -7.52 1.29 23.12
CA SER A 121 -6.33 2.07 22.81
C SER A 121 -5.03 1.26 22.87
N ASP A 122 -4.81 0.52 23.96
CA ASP A 122 -3.58 -0.28 24.15
C ASP A 122 -3.40 -1.36 23.06
N PHE A 123 -4.47 -2.06 22.70
CA PHE A 123 -4.42 -3.07 21.64
C PHE A 123 -4.28 -2.43 20.26
N SER A 124 -5.11 -1.42 19.97
CA SER A 124 -5.15 -0.72 18.68
C SER A 124 -3.82 -0.06 18.33
N GLU A 125 -3.18 0.60 19.29
CA GLU A 125 -1.88 1.27 19.10
C GLU A 125 -0.75 0.29 18.79
N LYS A 126 -0.83 -0.94 19.32
CA LYS A 126 0.15 -2.00 19.07
C LYS A 126 -0.14 -2.82 17.81
N ILE A 127 -1.16 -2.48 17.03
CA ILE A 127 -1.36 -3.08 15.71
C ILE A 127 -0.37 -2.44 14.74
N LEU A 128 0.46 -3.26 14.08
CA LEU A 128 1.21 -2.82 12.90
C LEU A 128 0.24 -2.75 11.71
N THR A 129 0.12 -1.60 11.07
CA THR A 129 -0.78 -1.41 9.91
C THR A 129 0.00 -1.07 8.66
N ILE A 130 -0.31 -1.75 7.56
CA ILE A 130 0.29 -1.50 6.24
C ILE A 130 -0.84 -1.25 5.24
N ASN A 131 -0.84 -0.05 4.69
CA ASN A 131 -1.73 0.35 3.60
C ASN A 131 -1.10 -0.02 2.25
N VAL A 132 -1.94 -0.39 1.29
CA VAL A 132 -1.49 -0.88 -0.01
C VAL A 132 -2.33 -0.26 -1.11
N ARG A 133 -1.69 0.48 -2.02
CA ARG A 133 -2.37 1.21 -3.09
C ARG A 133 -1.66 1.03 -4.42
N SER A 134 -2.42 1.17 -5.50
CA SER A 134 -1.87 1.18 -6.86
C SER A 134 -2.58 2.20 -7.74
N GLN A 135 -1.82 2.86 -8.60
CA GLN A 135 -2.33 3.71 -9.67
C GLN A 135 -1.87 3.19 -11.02
N LEU A 136 -2.66 2.25 -11.56
CA LEU A 136 -2.44 1.64 -12.87
C LEU A 136 -3.03 2.45 -14.04
N SER A 137 -3.67 3.59 -13.76
CA SER A 137 -4.18 4.52 -14.78
C SER A 137 -4.43 5.91 -14.19
N SER A 138 -4.26 6.96 -15.00
CA SER A 138 -4.52 8.35 -14.61
C SER A 138 -3.70 8.83 -13.40
N THR A 139 -2.39 8.57 -13.40
CA THR A 139 -1.41 9.05 -12.41
C THR A 139 -1.45 10.56 -12.25
N SER A 140 -1.63 11.31 -13.35
CA SER A 140 -1.66 12.77 -13.32
C SER A 140 -2.97 13.39 -12.81
N LYS A 141 -4.13 12.77 -13.06
CA LYS A 141 -5.44 13.42 -12.88
C LYS A 141 -5.94 13.40 -11.44
N ASN A 142 -5.38 12.52 -10.61
CA ASN A 142 -5.87 12.26 -9.26
C ASN A 142 -4.77 12.46 -8.19
N PHE A 143 -3.67 13.15 -8.53
CA PHE A 143 -2.53 13.27 -7.62
C PHE A 143 -2.90 13.97 -6.31
N ASP A 144 -3.61 15.10 -6.37
CA ASP A 144 -3.91 15.89 -5.17
C ASP A 144 -4.88 15.15 -4.23
N THR A 145 -5.96 14.59 -4.77
CA THR A 145 -6.88 13.72 -4.01
C THR A 145 -6.16 12.51 -3.41
N LEU A 146 -5.17 11.96 -4.11
CA LEU A 146 -4.39 10.85 -3.60
C LEU A 146 -3.48 11.27 -2.44
N MET A 147 -2.77 12.39 -2.58
CA MET A 147 -1.99 12.98 -1.48
C MET A 147 -2.86 13.14 -0.25
N GLU A 148 -4.02 13.80 -0.43
CA GLU A 148 -4.99 14.03 0.64
C GLU A 148 -5.40 12.76 1.35
N ARG A 149 -5.75 11.73 0.59
CA ARG A 149 -6.13 10.43 1.17
C ARG A 149 -4.97 9.69 1.83
N THR A 150 -3.73 10.01 1.49
CA THR A 150 -2.53 9.37 2.05
C THR A 150 -2.21 10.02 3.39
N PHE A 151 -2.01 11.34 3.44
CA PHE A 151 -1.72 12.02 4.71
C PHE A 151 -2.90 11.98 5.70
N ALA A 152 -4.14 11.98 5.22
CA ALA A 152 -5.30 11.93 6.11
C ALA A 152 -5.41 10.58 6.83
N GLU A 153 -4.80 9.52 6.29
CA GLU A 153 -4.82 8.20 6.91
C GLU A 153 -3.89 8.12 8.11
N SER A 154 -2.61 8.45 7.88
CA SER A 154 -1.60 8.54 8.94
C SER A 154 -2.05 9.49 10.03
N CYS A 155 -2.51 10.69 9.65
CA CYS A 155 -3.00 11.68 10.60
C CYS A 155 -4.15 11.15 11.45
N ASN A 156 -5.13 10.47 10.85
CA ASN A 156 -6.28 9.93 11.57
C ASN A 156 -5.88 8.88 12.61
N LEU A 157 -4.87 8.05 12.33
CA LEU A 157 -4.41 7.01 13.25
C LEU A 157 -3.41 7.58 14.28
N HIS A 158 -2.36 8.26 13.86
CA HIS A 158 -1.33 8.80 14.75
C HIS A 158 -1.86 9.85 15.73
N THR A 159 -2.88 10.64 15.37
CA THR A 159 -3.51 11.57 16.32
C THR A 159 -4.16 10.84 17.50
N ARG A 160 -4.65 9.61 17.30
CA ARG A 160 -5.24 8.79 18.37
C ARG A 160 -4.24 7.83 19.01
N TYR A 161 -3.31 7.30 18.22
CA TYR A 161 -2.31 6.30 18.61
C TYR A 161 -0.91 6.79 18.19
N PRO A 162 -0.30 7.72 18.95
CA PRO A 162 0.97 8.34 18.58
C PRO A 162 2.09 7.35 18.31
N LYS A 163 2.09 6.19 18.99
CA LYS A 163 3.14 5.18 18.88
C LYS A 163 2.92 4.15 17.78
N MET A 164 1.73 4.11 17.20
CA MET A 164 1.36 3.12 16.19
C MET A 164 2.36 3.12 15.04
N VAL A 165 2.68 1.94 14.52
CA VAL A 165 3.61 1.80 13.38
C VAL A 165 2.78 1.61 12.11
N LEU A 166 2.94 2.54 11.17
CA LEU A 166 2.25 2.59 9.90
C LEU A 166 3.21 2.43 8.73
N GLY A 167 2.84 1.54 7.81
CA GLY A 167 3.47 1.36 6.52
C GLY A 167 2.55 1.80 5.37
N GLU A 168 3.12 2.29 4.27
CA GLU A 168 2.40 2.54 3.02
C GLU A 168 3.18 1.96 1.85
N VAL A 169 2.56 1.06 1.09
CA VAL A 169 3.10 0.52 -0.15
C VAL A 169 2.30 1.05 -1.32
N TYR A 170 2.99 1.66 -2.28
CA TYR A 170 2.35 2.33 -3.39
C TYR A 170 2.96 1.90 -4.72
N LEU A 171 2.12 1.48 -5.68
CA LEU A 171 2.55 1.10 -7.02
C LEU A 171 2.08 2.12 -8.07
N ILE A 172 3.01 2.64 -8.88
CA ILE A 172 2.71 3.45 -10.08
C ILE A 172 3.32 2.85 -11.33
N LEU A 173 2.71 3.18 -12.48
CA LEU A 173 3.29 2.88 -13.78
C LEU A 173 4.21 4.02 -14.23
N ALA A 174 5.40 3.65 -14.73
CA ALA A 174 6.28 4.55 -15.45
C ALA A 174 5.62 5.06 -16.76
N HIS A 175 4.99 4.13 -17.48
CA HIS A 175 4.25 4.40 -18.71
C HIS A 175 2.81 3.90 -18.57
N GLU A 176 1.85 4.82 -18.67
CA GLU A 176 0.45 4.45 -18.63
C GLU A 176 0.03 3.71 -19.90
N TYR A 177 -0.93 2.81 -19.76
CA TYR A 177 -1.61 2.24 -20.90
C TYR A 177 -2.51 3.28 -21.62
N ASP A 178 -2.62 3.17 -22.94
CA ASP A 178 -3.47 4.03 -23.77
C ASP A 178 -4.94 3.57 -23.77
N GLU A 179 -5.80 4.38 -23.14
CA GLU A 179 -7.23 4.10 -23.01
C GLU A 179 -7.96 4.05 -24.37
N GLN A 180 -7.51 4.79 -25.38
CA GLN A 180 -8.16 4.75 -26.70
C GLN A 180 -7.89 3.43 -27.42
N SER A 181 -6.68 2.88 -27.26
CA SER A 181 -6.34 1.54 -27.76
C SER A 181 -7.08 0.44 -26.99
N MET A 182 -7.27 0.59 -25.67
CA MET A 182 -8.06 -0.36 -24.88
C MET A 182 -9.52 -0.47 -25.35
N LYS A 183 -10.13 0.62 -25.86
CA LYS A 183 -11.48 0.57 -26.45
C LYS A 183 -11.57 -0.32 -27.69
N ARG A 184 -10.43 -0.58 -28.34
CA ARG A 184 -10.27 -1.50 -29.47
C ARG A 184 -9.64 -2.83 -29.04
N ASN A 185 -9.63 -3.14 -27.74
CA ASN A 185 -9.05 -4.34 -27.15
C ASN A 185 -7.54 -4.49 -27.44
N GLN A 186 -6.83 -3.37 -27.58
CA GLN A 186 -5.40 -3.35 -27.87
C GLN A 186 -4.63 -2.83 -26.65
N VAL A 187 -3.54 -3.53 -26.33
CA VAL A 187 -2.56 -3.08 -25.35
C VAL A 187 -1.56 -2.18 -26.06
N ARG A 188 -1.57 -0.90 -25.69
CA ARG A 188 -0.58 0.10 -26.08
C ARG A 188 -0.28 0.99 -24.89
N PHE A 189 0.83 1.71 -24.95
CA PHE A 189 1.27 2.62 -23.91
C PHE A 189 1.30 4.04 -24.44
N LYS A 190 1.12 5.00 -23.54
CA LYS A 190 1.31 6.41 -23.83
C LYS A 190 2.80 6.73 -23.83
N GLU A 191 3.21 7.62 -24.72
CA GLU A 191 4.61 8.08 -24.80
C GLU A 191 4.99 9.02 -23.65
N LYS A 192 4.04 9.81 -23.15
CA LYS A 192 4.33 10.82 -22.12
C LYS A 192 4.32 10.20 -20.72
N GLN A 193 5.48 10.26 -20.08
CA GLN A 193 5.66 10.07 -18.65
C GLN A 193 5.26 11.35 -17.93
N LYS A 194 4.53 11.25 -16.81
CA LYS A 194 4.19 12.44 -16.02
C LYS A 194 4.23 12.12 -14.52
N TYR A 195 4.72 13.08 -13.75
CA TYR A 195 4.64 13.16 -12.28
C TYR A 195 5.49 12.17 -11.46
N ILE A 196 6.40 11.40 -12.07
CA ILE A 196 7.25 10.45 -11.32
C ILE A 196 8.04 11.17 -10.21
N GLU A 197 8.74 12.26 -10.52
CA GLU A 197 9.45 13.07 -9.54
C GLU A 197 8.52 13.60 -8.43
N LYS A 198 7.30 14.01 -8.77
CA LYS A 198 6.30 14.49 -7.80
C LYS A 198 5.87 13.37 -6.85
N TYR A 199 5.73 12.14 -7.34
CA TYR A 199 5.46 10.97 -6.52
C TYR A 199 6.64 10.61 -5.61
N ILE A 200 7.87 10.61 -6.13
CA ILE A 200 9.06 10.33 -5.33
C ILE A 200 9.20 11.38 -4.21
N SER A 201 9.08 12.67 -4.55
CA SER A 201 9.15 13.77 -3.59
C SER A 201 8.08 13.65 -2.50
N LEU A 202 6.83 13.36 -2.88
CA LEU A 202 5.74 13.14 -1.93
C LEU A 202 6.06 12.00 -0.96
N PHE A 203 6.31 10.79 -1.47
CA PHE A 203 6.49 9.63 -0.61
C PHE A 203 7.73 9.74 0.24
N HIS A 204 8.79 10.38 -0.27
CA HIS A 204 9.97 10.71 0.52
C HIS A 204 9.64 11.66 1.68
N SER A 205 8.83 12.71 1.43
CA SER A 205 8.44 13.67 2.48
C SER A 205 7.55 13.07 3.57
N LEU A 206 6.78 12.02 3.25
CA LEU A 206 5.91 11.31 4.19
C LEU A 206 6.62 10.14 4.88
N ASN A 207 7.85 9.80 4.50
CA ASN A 207 8.58 8.65 5.01
C ASN A 207 9.35 8.99 6.30
N ASN A 208 9.87 7.96 6.98
CA ASN A 208 10.82 8.06 8.10
C ASN A 208 10.31 8.86 9.30
N ARG A 209 9.08 8.62 9.73
CA ARG A 209 8.60 9.12 11.03
C ARG A 209 9.39 8.44 12.17
N ILE A 210 10.17 9.24 12.89
CA ILE A 210 10.96 8.78 14.05
C ILE A 210 10.25 9.17 15.35
N ASP A 211 9.93 10.45 15.48
CA ASP A 211 9.28 11.01 16.68
C ASP A 211 7.78 10.67 16.72
N GLU A 212 7.32 10.19 17.87
CA GLU A 212 5.93 9.80 18.13
C GLU A 212 5.03 11.02 18.39
N ASP A 213 5.61 12.14 18.84
CA ASP A 213 4.85 13.34 19.21
C ASP A 213 4.80 14.36 18.07
N GLU A 214 5.64 14.19 17.04
CA GLU A 214 5.70 15.07 15.87
C GLU A 214 5.21 14.38 14.59
N ASN A 215 4.78 15.21 13.63
CA ASN A 215 4.51 14.81 12.24
C ASN A 215 3.54 13.63 12.09
N ALA A 216 2.35 13.73 12.68
CA ALA A 216 1.27 12.74 12.55
C ALA A 216 0.89 12.42 11.08
N LEU A 217 1.25 13.29 10.13
CA LEU A 217 1.08 13.08 8.68
C LEU A 217 2.03 12.03 8.10
N ASN A 218 3.18 11.79 8.74
CA ASN A 218 4.21 10.90 8.23
C ASN A 218 3.92 9.44 8.64
N TYR A 219 4.48 8.54 7.85
CA TYR A 219 4.52 7.11 8.09
C TYR A 219 5.90 6.73 8.60
N GLU A 220 5.96 5.66 9.38
CA GLU A 220 7.22 5.06 9.81
C GLU A 220 8.01 4.62 8.58
N ARG A 221 7.35 3.95 7.62
CA ARG A 221 7.92 3.67 6.30
C ARG A 221 6.94 3.76 5.13
N CYS A 222 7.43 4.29 4.02
CA CYS A 222 6.79 4.24 2.71
C CYS A 222 7.63 3.39 1.75
N ALA A 223 6.98 2.63 0.88
CA ALA A 223 7.59 1.97 -0.28
C ALA A 223 6.89 2.40 -1.57
N LEU A 224 7.67 2.81 -2.57
CA LEU A 224 7.17 3.26 -3.86
C LEU A 224 7.71 2.37 -4.98
N LEU A 225 6.82 1.60 -5.60
CA LEU A 225 7.13 0.77 -6.75
C LEU A 225 6.82 1.54 -8.02
N ILE A 226 7.87 1.85 -8.80
CA ILE A 226 7.75 2.45 -10.12
C ILE A 226 8.02 1.37 -11.15
N VAL A 227 7.01 1.03 -11.94
CA VAL A 227 7.07 -0.16 -12.80
C VAL A 227 6.83 0.20 -14.25
N ASP A 228 7.73 -0.25 -15.13
CA ASP A 228 7.47 -0.28 -16.56
C ASP A 228 6.88 -1.63 -16.97
N MET A 229 5.72 -1.56 -17.62
CA MET A 229 4.99 -2.73 -18.09
C MET A 229 5.16 -2.95 -19.60
N ARG A 230 5.96 -2.16 -20.32
CA ARG A 230 6.09 -2.27 -21.79
C ARG A 230 6.73 -3.57 -22.25
N ASP A 231 7.72 -4.06 -21.51
CA ASP A 231 8.44 -5.28 -21.84
C ASP A 231 7.66 -6.55 -21.50
N LYS A 232 8.14 -7.70 -22.03
CA LYS A 232 7.55 -9.01 -21.75
C LYS A 232 7.54 -9.31 -20.24
N ARG A 233 8.62 -8.95 -19.56
CA ARG A 233 8.74 -8.96 -18.10
C ARG A 233 8.71 -7.53 -17.60
N PRO A 234 7.85 -7.20 -16.62
CA PRO A 234 7.85 -5.87 -16.01
C PRO A 234 9.21 -5.52 -15.41
N ILE A 235 9.59 -4.25 -15.51
CA ILE A 235 10.82 -3.71 -14.92
C ILE A 235 10.42 -2.86 -13.72
N LEU A 236 10.91 -3.23 -12.53
CA LEU A 236 10.82 -2.42 -11.32
C LEU A 236 12.09 -1.58 -11.20
N PHE A 237 11.94 -0.26 -11.20
CA PHE A 237 13.07 0.67 -11.02
C PHE A 237 13.44 0.78 -9.53
N ARG A 238 14.73 0.62 -9.22
CA ARG A 238 15.24 0.53 -7.84
C ARG A 238 16.08 1.71 -7.40
N ASN A 239 16.65 2.44 -8.35
CA ASN A 239 17.58 3.53 -8.09
C ASN A 239 17.40 4.66 -9.10
N ASN A 240 17.96 5.83 -8.78
CA ASN A 240 17.84 7.00 -9.64
C ASN A 240 18.53 6.79 -11.01
N ASN A 241 19.63 6.03 -11.07
CA ASN A 241 20.34 5.78 -12.33
C ASN A 241 19.45 5.08 -13.35
N GLU A 242 18.75 4.02 -12.95
CA GLU A 242 17.82 3.30 -13.82
C GLU A 242 16.68 4.21 -14.30
N LEU A 243 16.18 5.13 -13.45
CA LEU A 243 15.15 6.09 -13.82
C LEU A 243 15.68 7.13 -14.83
N VAL A 244 16.88 7.66 -14.62
CA VAL A 244 17.53 8.64 -15.51
C VAL A 244 17.83 8.01 -16.87
N GLU A 245 18.37 6.80 -16.90
CA GLU A 245 18.65 6.05 -18.14
C GLU A 245 17.39 5.82 -18.98
N ASN A 246 16.23 5.72 -18.33
CA ASN A 246 14.92 5.56 -18.98
C ASN A 246 14.17 6.90 -19.20
N GLY A 247 14.81 8.03 -18.90
CA GLY A 247 14.27 9.37 -19.08
C GLY A 247 13.10 9.71 -18.15
N LEU A 248 12.92 8.96 -17.05
CA LEU A 248 11.79 9.04 -16.13
C LEU A 248 11.90 10.18 -15.10
N ILE A 249 13.13 10.59 -14.80
CA ILE A 249 13.46 11.71 -13.92
C ILE A 249 14.62 12.51 -14.51
N SER A 250 14.80 13.74 -14.05
CA SER A 250 15.92 14.58 -14.42
C SER A 250 17.24 14.01 -13.88
N PRO A 251 18.36 14.15 -14.62
CA PRO A 251 19.67 13.66 -14.16
C PRO A 251 20.15 14.27 -12.84
N ASP A 252 19.65 15.46 -12.50
CA ASP A 252 19.95 16.24 -11.31
C ASP A 252 18.89 16.10 -10.20
N PHE A 253 17.94 15.18 -10.35
CA PHE A 253 16.89 14.96 -9.35
C PHE A 253 17.50 14.52 -8.01
N PRO A 254 17.35 15.31 -6.93
CA PRO A 254 18.18 15.16 -5.74
C PRO A 254 17.68 14.10 -4.74
N ILE A 255 16.46 13.57 -4.94
CA ILE A 255 15.82 12.68 -3.96
C ILE A 255 16.08 11.22 -4.36
N PRO A 256 16.74 10.42 -3.50
CA PRO A 256 17.03 9.01 -3.77
C PRO A 256 15.78 8.14 -3.59
N ILE A 257 15.35 7.45 -4.66
CA ILE A 257 14.23 6.49 -4.60
C ILE A 257 14.55 5.25 -3.76
N GLU A 258 15.83 4.93 -3.56
CA GLU A 258 16.31 3.80 -2.76
C GLU A 258 15.76 3.85 -1.32
N SER A 259 15.51 5.05 -0.81
CA SER A 259 14.88 5.28 0.50
C SER A 259 13.42 4.78 0.60
N LEU A 260 12.80 4.50 -0.54
CA LEU A 260 11.42 4.00 -0.71
C LEU A 260 11.41 2.57 -1.26
N SER A 261 12.50 1.83 -1.12
CA SER A 261 12.63 0.44 -1.57
C SER A 261 11.61 -0.48 -0.87
N ILE A 262 11.02 -1.38 -1.65
CA ILE A 262 10.14 -2.43 -1.14
C ILE A 262 10.93 -3.55 -0.46
N GLU A 263 12.19 -3.76 -0.87
CA GLU A 263 13.05 -4.83 -0.38
C GLU A 263 13.44 -4.66 1.09
N SER A 264 13.67 -3.43 1.58
CA SER A 264 13.98 -3.17 3.00
C SER A 264 12.74 -2.85 3.85
N PHE A 265 11.58 -2.70 3.23
CA PHE A 265 10.38 -2.12 3.83
C PHE A 265 9.92 -2.83 5.12
N ILE A 266 9.75 -4.16 5.06
CA ILE A 266 9.28 -4.94 6.22
C ILE A 266 10.33 -4.97 7.33
N ASP A 267 11.61 -5.10 6.97
CA ASP A 267 12.70 -5.08 7.95
C ASP A 267 12.76 -3.77 8.72
N ASP A 268 12.58 -2.65 8.03
CA ASP A 268 12.64 -1.34 8.66
C ASP A 268 11.40 -1.07 9.53
N LEU A 269 10.21 -1.52 9.12
CA LEU A 269 9.02 -1.48 9.98
C LEU A 269 9.22 -2.31 11.25
N PHE A 270 9.85 -3.48 11.17
CA PHE A 270 10.08 -4.34 12.33
C PHE A 270 11.08 -3.72 13.30
N LYS A 271 12.15 -3.11 12.81
CA LYS A 271 13.10 -2.37 13.66
C LYS A 271 12.41 -1.23 14.41
N ILE A 272 11.57 -0.46 13.72
CA ILE A 272 10.83 0.65 14.35
C ILE A 272 9.84 0.10 15.39
N TYR A 273 9.10 -0.95 15.06
CA TYR A 273 8.18 -1.59 15.99
C TYR A 273 8.89 -2.15 17.23
N ASP A 274 10.04 -2.80 17.05
CA ASP A 274 10.84 -3.34 18.16
C ASP A 274 11.24 -2.24 19.14
N ASN A 275 11.73 -1.11 18.61
CA ASN A 275 12.12 0.04 19.44
C ASN A 275 10.96 0.64 20.23
N ARG A 276 9.72 0.59 19.71
CA ARG A 276 8.54 1.19 20.35
C ARG A 276 7.83 0.25 21.33
N PHE A 277 7.69 -1.02 20.97
CA PHE A 277 6.86 -1.97 21.70
C PHE A 277 7.56 -3.28 22.04
N GLY A 278 8.60 -3.66 21.30
CA GLY A 278 9.24 -4.97 21.36
C GLY A 278 8.61 -6.00 20.40
N LEU A 279 9.45 -6.78 19.74
CA LEU A 279 9.01 -7.80 18.77
C LEU A 279 8.24 -8.98 19.38
N ASN A 280 8.23 -9.13 20.71
CA ASN A 280 7.41 -10.12 21.41
C ASN A 280 5.90 -9.97 21.13
N TYR A 281 5.46 -8.79 20.68
CA TYR A 281 4.08 -8.57 20.24
C TYR A 281 3.83 -8.98 18.79
N LEU A 282 4.85 -9.17 17.94
CA LEU A 282 4.66 -9.60 16.54
C LEU A 282 5.06 -11.04 16.29
N LEU A 283 6.07 -11.52 17.02
CA LEU A 283 6.69 -12.82 16.84
C LEU A 283 6.31 -13.78 17.97
N LYS A 284 6.16 -15.06 17.66
CA LYS A 284 6.11 -16.08 18.71
C LYS A 284 7.48 -16.14 19.38
N GLN A 285 7.49 -16.17 20.71
CA GLN A 285 8.67 -16.62 21.43
C GLN A 285 8.88 -18.10 21.12
N GLU A 286 10.06 -18.46 20.66
CA GLU A 286 10.49 -19.86 20.66
C GLU A 286 10.57 -20.29 22.13
N VAL A 287 9.81 -21.33 22.47
CA VAL A 287 9.87 -22.01 23.78
C VAL A 287 10.91 -23.11 23.70
#